data_AF-A0A7X7DM10-F1
#
_entry.id   AF-A0A7X7DM10-F1
#
_cell.length_a   1.000
_cell.length_b   1.000
_cell.length_c   1.000
_cell.angle_alpha   90.00
_cell.angle_beta   90.00
_cell.angle_gamma   90.00
#
_symmetry.space_group_name_H-M   'P 1'
#
loop_
_entity.id
_entity.type
_entity.pdbx_description
1 polymer ?
#
loop_
_entity_poly.entity_id
_entity_poly.type
_entity_poly.pdbx_seq_one_letter_code
_entity_poly.pdbx_strand_id
1 'polypeptide(L)'
;MMSIPVKKISGLCCAACVFLVLFNSFSEAQDESRPWERLGLSQTEWRLINENNISMPKLEQLLNAGISVGEYIQKPWEPLEMNEDKWIKKRRSGLTSYDIELEATRGNAQEWKKTMNYDVARDMQQLSGNGELFSSLFLPGYYQYHVGQKRKSYVMAGLAGGALAWFTIGCIANKRVEVAPIALVIVPDMIWSFIDYKIDKKNKNQ
;
A
#
# COMPACT_ATOMS: atom_id res chain seq x y z
N MET A 1 26.67 4.13 109.73
CA MET A 1 26.27 5.16 108.74
C MET A 1 27.15 4.99 107.51
N MET A 2 26.63 4.32 106.47
CA MET A 2 27.30 4.15 105.19
C MET A 2 26.27 4.45 104.11
N SER A 3 26.37 5.63 103.50
CA SER A 3 25.53 6.04 102.37
C SER A 3 26.18 5.56 101.07
N ILE A 4 25.46 4.72 100.33
CA ILE A 4 25.81 4.29 98.98
C ILE A 4 25.13 5.26 98.00
N PRO A 5 25.85 5.92 97.07
CA PRO A 5 25.22 6.72 96.03
C PRO A 5 24.80 5.82 94.84
N VAL A 6 23.49 5.71 94.62
CA VAL A 6 22.92 5.09 93.41
C VAL A 6 23.01 6.08 92.25
N LYS A 7 23.91 5.81 91.30
CA LYS A 7 24.01 6.57 90.04
C LYS A 7 22.90 6.16 89.07
N LYS A 8 22.18 7.16 88.55
CA LYS A 8 21.18 7.05 87.47
C LYS A 8 21.80 6.46 86.20
N ILE A 9 21.38 5.26 85.83
CA ILE A 9 21.62 4.65 84.51
C ILE A 9 20.25 4.41 83.89
N SER A 10 19.63 5.46 83.35
CA SER A 10 18.28 5.37 82.75
C SER A 10 18.14 6.33 81.56
N GLY A 11 19.10 6.28 80.64
CA GLY A 11 19.07 7.15 79.45
C GLY A 11 19.74 6.60 78.20
N LEU A 12 20.64 5.61 78.33
CA LEU A 12 21.43 5.13 77.18
C LEU A 12 20.74 4.06 76.34
N CYS A 13 19.77 3.31 76.87
CA CYS A 13 19.11 2.22 76.13
C CYS A 13 18.08 2.72 75.10
N CYS A 14 17.38 3.83 75.35
CA CYS A 14 16.33 4.29 74.42
C CYS A 14 16.89 4.86 73.12
N ALA A 15 18.08 5.47 73.13
CA ALA A 15 18.68 6.06 71.93
C ALA A 15 19.17 4.98 70.93
N ALA A 16 19.72 3.87 71.43
CA ALA A 16 20.22 2.78 70.59
C ALA A 16 19.08 2.00 69.90
N CYS A 17 17.93 1.82 70.56
CA CYS A 17 16.77 1.15 69.95
C CYS A 17 16.12 2.00 68.85
N VAL A 18 16.08 3.33 68.98
CA VAL A 18 15.53 4.21 67.93
C VAL A 18 16.44 4.21 66.69
N PHE A 19 17.77 4.16 66.87
CA PHE A 19 18.70 4.12 65.74
C PHE A 19 18.62 2.79 64.95
N LEU A 20 18.39 1.65 65.62
CA LEU A 20 18.24 0.35 64.96
C LEU A 20 16.89 0.17 64.22
N VAL A 21 15.82 0.83 64.68
CA VAL A 21 14.53 0.82 63.97
C VAL A 21 14.55 1.75 62.75
N LEU A 22 15.26 2.89 62.83
CA LEU A 22 15.42 3.80 61.69
C LEU A 22 16.31 3.22 60.58
N PHE A 23 17.33 2.40 60.92
CA PHE A 23 18.17 1.74 59.91
C PHE A 23 17.45 0.60 59.16
N ASN A 24 16.53 -0.13 59.81
CA ASN A 24 15.75 -1.17 59.14
C ASN A 24 14.69 -0.62 58.18
N SER A 25 14.23 0.62 58.40
CA SER A 25 13.21 1.25 57.53
C SER A 25 13.78 1.78 56.20
N PHE A 26 15.10 1.78 56.01
CA PHE A 26 15.74 2.34 54.80
C PHE A 26 16.06 1.28 53.73
N SER A 27 15.90 -0.01 54.02
CA SER A 27 16.24 -1.10 53.08
C SER A 27 15.09 -1.59 52.21
N GLU A 28 13.85 -1.15 52.44
CA GLU A 28 12.65 -1.71 51.80
C GLU A 28 11.96 -0.72 50.84
N ALA A 29 12.74 0.10 50.11
CA ALA A 29 12.22 1.06 49.12
C ALA A 29 12.94 1.02 47.76
N GLN A 30 13.87 0.09 47.52
CA GLN A 30 14.62 0.08 46.26
C GLN A 30 14.08 -0.83 45.15
N ASP A 31 13.17 -1.77 45.44
CA ASP A 31 12.72 -2.75 44.44
C ASP A 31 11.52 -2.29 43.58
N GLU A 32 10.83 -1.20 43.95
CA GLU A 32 9.75 -0.62 43.12
C GLU A 32 10.23 0.45 42.13
N SER A 33 11.48 0.90 42.23
CA SER A 33 11.90 2.12 41.51
C SER A 33 12.12 1.94 40.00
N ARG A 34 12.14 0.71 39.48
CA ARG A 34 12.51 0.41 38.07
C ARG A 34 11.67 -0.69 37.41
N PRO A 35 10.35 -0.49 37.23
CA PRO A 35 9.47 -1.47 36.59
C PRO A 35 9.94 -1.90 35.18
N TRP A 36 10.69 -1.06 34.46
CA TRP A 36 11.23 -1.36 33.14
C TRP A 36 12.36 -2.40 33.14
N GLU A 37 13.13 -2.54 34.22
CA GLU A 37 14.22 -3.53 34.31
C GLU A 37 13.66 -4.97 34.32
N ARG A 38 12.48 -5.16 34.92
CA ARG A 38 11.77 -6.46 34.92
C ARG A 38 11.31 -6.89 33.53
N LEU A 39 11.10 -5.92 32.64
CA LEU A 39 10.67 -6.13 31.26
C LEU A 39 11.85 -6.19 30.28
N GLY A 40 13.08 -6.04 30.77
CA GLY A 40 14.28 -5.99 29.92
C GLY A 40 14.37 -4.73 29.05
N LEU A 41 13.66 -3.67 29.42
CA LEU A 41 13.60 -2.42 28.65
C LEU A 41 14.67 -1.44 29.12
N SER A 42 15.21 -0.66 28.18
CA SER A 42 16.07 0.48 28.50
C SER A 42 15.26 1.65 29.06
N GLN A 43 15.94 2.53 29.82
CA GLN A 43 15.31 3.76 30.34
C GLN A 43 14.77 4.67 29.22
N THR A 44 15.42 4.67 28.06
CA THR A 44 14.99 5.39 26.86
C THR A 44 13.71 4.82 26.27
N GLU A 45 13.58 3.50 26.19
CA GLU A 45 12.35 2.85 25.72
C GLU A 45 11.20 3.09 26.69
N TRP A 46 11.46 3.04 28.00
CA TRP A 46 10.44 3.35 29.01
C TRP A 46 9.91 4.79 28.88
N ARG A 47 10.80 5.75 28.60
CA ARG A 47 10.39 7.13 28.33
C ARG A 47 9.51 7.21 27.08
N LEU A 48 9.90 6.53 25.99
CA LEU A 48 9.12 6.51 24.75
C LEU A 48 7.71 5.91 24.94
N ILE A 49 7.59 4.86 25.75
CA ILE A 49 6.30 4.23 26.11
C ILE A 49 5.39 5.23 26.79
N ASN A 50 5.92 5.97 27.78
CA ASN A 50 5.17 6.98 28.52
C ASN A 50 4.78 8.18 27.63
N GLU A 51 5.70 8.65 26.78
CA GLU A 51 5.44 9.76 25.86
C GLU A 51 4.36 9.42 24.81
N ASN A 52 4.32 8.17 24.35
CA ASN A 52 3.37 7.70 23.33
C ASN A 52 2.12 7.02 23.91
N ASN A 53 1.95 7.03 25.24
CA ASN A 53 0.84 6.38 25.96
C ASN A 53 0.58 4.94 25.51
N ILE A 54 1.65 4.15 25.31
CA ILE A 54 1.51 2.75 24.87
C ILE A 54 1.01 1.93 26.06
N SER A 55 -0.11 1.24 25.87
CA SER A 55 -0.69 0.40 26.92
C SER A 55 0.18 -0.83 27.19
N MET A 56 0.22 -1.26 28.45
CA MET A 56 0.96 -2.45 28.88
C MET A 56 0.66 -3.72 28.05
N PRO A 57 -0.60 -4.09 27.73
CA PRO A 57 -0.86 -5.27 26.90
C PRO A 57 -0.33 -5.11 25.48
N LYS A 58 -0.27 -3.88 24.95
CA LYS A 58 0.29 -3.61 23.62
C LYS A 58 1.81 -3.75 23.63
N LEU A 59 2.46 -3.27 24.69
CA LEU A 59 3.89 -3.44 24.89
C LEU A 59 4.29 -4.92 24.94
N GLU A 60 3.56 -5.74 25.70
CA GLU A 60 3.78 -7.18 25.74
C GLU A 60 3.61 -7.83 24.36
N GLN A 61 2.62 -7.39 23.57
CA GLN A 61 2.42 -7.86 22.20
C GLN A 61 3.63 -7.55 21.31
N LEU A 62 4.21 -6.34 21.42
CA LEU A 62 5.38 -5.92 20.64
C LEU A 62 6.63 -6.70 21.04
N LEU A 63 6.87 -6.86 22.34
CA LEU A 63 7.99 -7.64 22.87
C LEU A 63 7.91 -9.11 22.44
N ASN A 64 6.72 -9.71 22.50
CA ASN A 64 6.48 -11.08 22.02
C ASN A 64 6.66 -11.23 20.50
N ALA A 65 6.48 -10.14 19.73
CA ALA A 65 6.73 -10.13 18.30
C ALA A 65 8.21 -9.80 17.95
N GLY A 66 9.06 -9.54 18.95
CA GLY A 66 10.46 -9.14 18.74
C GLY A 66 10.60 -7.75 18.14
N ILE A 67 9.62 -6.88 18.32
CA ILE A 67 9.57 -5.53 17.75
C ILE A 67 10.01 -4.55 18.84
N SER A 68 10.99 -3.71 18.53
CA SER A 68 11.40 -2.64 19.45
C SER A 68 10.35 -1.53 19.51
N VAL A 69 10.21 -0.88 20.66
CA VAL A 69 9.26 0.24 20.82
C VAL A 69 9.60 1.38 19.85
N GLY A 70 10.88 1.63 19.63
CA GLY A 70 11.35 2.65 18.67
C GLY A 70 10.93 2.34 17.23
N GLU A 71 11.04 1.08 16.78
CA GLU A 71 10.57 0.64 15.46
C GLU A 71 9.05 0.84 15.32
N TYR A 72 8.29 0.49 16.37
CA TYR A 72 6.84 0.65 16.35
C TYR A 72 6.40 2.12 16.24
N ILE A 73 7.06 3.05 16.95
CA ILE A 73 6.72 4.48 16.92
C ILE A 73 6.94 5.11 15.54
N GLN A 74 7.86 4.57 14.74
CA GLN A 74 8.08 5.03 13.37
C GLN A 74 6.93 4.63 12.42
N LYS A 75 6.01 3.77 12.88
CA LYS A 75 4.85 3.28 12.14
C LYS A 75 5.18 2.80 10.72
N PRO A 76 6.08 1.83 10.56
CA PRO A 76 6.53 1.34 9.26
C PRO A 76 5.41 0.75 8.38
N TRP A 77 4.23 0.45 8.94
CA TRP A 77 3.08 -0.03 8.19
C TRP A 77 2.29 1.08 7.47
N GLU A 78 2.38 2.34 7.89
CA GLU A 78 1.68 3.47 7.25
C GLU A 78 2.06 3.63 5.76
N PRO A 79 3.35 3.69 5.36
CA PRO A 79 3.72 3.81 3.94
C PRO A 79 3.39 2.56 3.11
N LEU A 80 3.14 1.42 3.76
CA LEU A 80 2.78 0.16 3.12
C LEU A 80 1.27 -0.02 2.95
N GLU A 81 0.48 0.99 3.32
CA GLU A 81 -0.99 0.93 3.31
C GLU A 81 -1.52 -0.34 4.02
N MET A 82 -0.82 -0.77 5.07
CA MET A 82 -1.09 -2.02 5.78
C MET A 82 -1.64 -1.73 7.16
N ASN A 83 -2.63 -2.52 7.60
CA ASN A 83 -3.09 -2.46 8.99
C ASN A 83 -1.98 -2.88 9.95
N GLU A 84 -1.90 -2.17 11.07
CA GLU A 84 -0.93 -2.40 12.14
C GLU A 84 -0.93 -3.86 12.63
N ASP A 85 -2.09 -4.43 12.93
CA ASP A 85 -2.20 -5.83 13.41
C ASP A 85 -1.67 -6.84 12.38
N LYS A 86 -1.85 -6.54 11.09
CA LYS A 86 -1.34 -7.38 10.00
C LYS A 86 0.18 -7.30 9.95
N TRP A 87 0.76 -6.11 10.14
CA TRP A 87 2.20 -5.92 10.20
C TRP A 87 2.82 -6.63 11.42
N ILE A 88 2.25 -6.46 12.62
CA ILE A 88 2.71 -7.14 13.84
C ILE A 88 2.66 -8.67 13.66
N LYS A 89 1.58 -9.19 13.06
CA LYS A 89 1.44 -10.64 12.80
C LYS A 89 2.52 -11.15 11.85
N LYS A 90 2.90 -10.36 10.83
CA LYS A 90 3.99 -10.71 9.91
C LYS A 90 5.36 -10.70 10.60
N ARG A 91 5.66 -9.70 11.42
CA ARG A 91 6.89 -9.67 12.23
C ARG A 91 6.96 -10.89 13.16
N ARG A 92 5.84 -11.24 13.80
CA ARG A 92 5.74 -12.44 14.65
C ARG A 92 5.95 -13.75 13.89
N SER A 93 5.66 -13.80 12.59
CA SER A 93 6.00 -14.97 11.75
C SER A 93 7.47 -15.06 11.35
N GLY A 94 8.31 -14.12 11.80
CA GLY A 94 9.75 -14.10 11.54
C GLY A 94 10.14 -13.40 10.23
N LEU A 95 9.20 -12.73 9.56
CA LEU A 95 9.51 -11.94 8.37
C LEU A 95 10.30 -10.68 8.76
N THR A 96 11.33 -10.38 7.98
CA THR A 96 12.07 -9.12 8.12
C THR A 96 11.23 -7.97 7.56
N SER A 97 11.52 -6.74 7.98
CA SER A 97 10.83 -5.55 7.46
C SER A 97 10.94 -5.46 5.94
N TYR A 98 12.11 -5.80 5.38
CA TYR A 98 12.34 -5.87 3.94
C TYR A 98 11.42 -6.88 3.23
N ASP A 99 11.26 -8.08 3.78
CA ASP A 99 10.37 -9.09 3.18
C ASP A 99 8.91 -8.64 3.20
N ILE A 100 8.49 -7.96 4.27
CA ILE A 100 7.14 -7.42 4.42
C ILE A 100 6.88 -6.32 3.38
N GLU A 101 7.84 -5.42 3.18
CA GLU A 101 7.78 -4.37 2.15
C GLU A 101 7.68 -4.95 0.74
N LEU A 102 8.51 -5.96 0.46
CA LEU A 102 8.52 -6.65 -0.83
C LEU A 102 7.19 -7.36 -1.09
N GLU A 103 6.63 -8.02 -0.08
CA GLU A 103 5.34 -8.70 -0.18
C GLU A 103 4.18 -7.71 -0.33
N ALA A 104 4.19 -6.59 0.41
CA ALA A 104 3.18 -5.53 0.27
C ALA A 104 3.18 -4.94 -1.15
N THR A 105 4.37 -4.64 -1.67
CA THR A 105 4.54 -4.12 -3.03
C THR A 105 4.06 -5.12 -4.08
N ARG A 106 4.38 -6.41 -3.91
CA ARG A 106 3.94 -7.47 -4.82
C ARG A 106 2.44 -7.75 -4.74
N GLY A 107 1.87 -7.73 -3.53
CA GLY A 107 0.44 -7.92 -3.28
C GLY A 107 -0.37 -6.84 -4.00
N ASN A 108 -0.03 -5.57 -3.81
CA ASN A 108 -0.70 -4.45 -4.48
C ASN A 108 -0.58 -4.55 -6.01
N ALA A 109 0.59 -4.92 -6.53
CA ALA A 109 0.77 -5.11 -7.98
C ALA A 109 -0.04 -6.29 -8.55
N GLN A 110 -0.19 -7.38 -7.80
CA GLN A 110 -1.02 -8.52 -8.22
C GLN A 110 -2.51 -8.20 -8.14
N GLU A 111 -2.93 -7.46 -7.12
CA GLU A 111 -4.32 -7.05 -6.94
C GLU A 111 -4.75 -6.09 -8.07
N TRP A 112 -3.92 -5.10 -8.41
CA TRP A 112 -4.10 -4.24 -9.58
C TRP A 112 -4.19 -5.02 -10.91
N LYS A 113 -3.38 -6.07 -11.08
CA LYS A 113 -3.45 -6.91 -12.28
C LYS A 113 -4.76 -7.71 -12.36
N LYS A 114 -5.27 -8.17 -11.21
CA LYS A 114 -6.54 -8.92 -11.16
C LYS A 114 -7.73 -8.01 -11.42
N THR A 115 -7.76 -6.81 -10.83
CA THR A 115 -8.83 -5.84 -11.06
C THR A 115 -8.84 -5.37 -12.51
N MET A 116 -7.67 -5.03 -13.09
CA MET A 116 -7.58 -4.70 -14.52
C MET A 116 -8.05 -5.83 -15.42
N ASN A 117 -7.63 -7.08 -15.17
CA ASN A 117 -8.07 -8.19 -16.01
C ASN A 117 -9.58 -8.42 -15.92
N TYR A 118 -10.17 -8.23 -14.74
CA TYR A 118 -11.62 -8.38 -14.56
C TYR A 118 -12.40 -7.26 -15.26
N ASP A 119 -11.95 -6.01 -15.11
CA ASP A 119 -12.57 -4.85 -15.76
C ASP A 119 -12.42 -4.92 -17.27
N VAL A 120 -11.24 -5.28 -17.79
CA VAL A 120 -11.01 -5.47 -19.23
C VAL A 120 -11.85 -6.62 -19.78
N ALA A 121 -11.94 -7.75 -19.07
CA ALA A 121 -12.77 -8.87 -19.50
C ALA A 121 -14.25 -8.48 -19.52
N ARG A 122 -14.72 -7.75 -18.50
CA ARG A 122 -16.10 -7.27 -18.42
C ARG A 122 -16.42 -6.26 -19.53
N ASP A 123 -15.52 -5.32 -19.78
CA ASP A 123 -15.66 -4.34 -20.85
C ASP A 123 -15.62 -5.03 -22.22
N MET A 124 -14.73 -6.00 -22.44
CA MET A 124 -14.75 -6.83 -23.65
C MET A 124 -16.06 -7.61 -23.81
N GLN A 125 -16.64 -8.09 -22.73
CA GLN A 125 -17.89 -8.85 -22.77
C GLN A 125 -19.10 -7.94 -23.05
N GLN A 126 -19.09 -6.70 -22.54
CA GLN A 126 -20.07 -5.67 -22.89
C GLN A 126 -19.91 -5.20 -24.36
N LEU A 127 -18.68 -5.10 -24.85
CA LEU A 127 -18.38 -4.73 -26.23
C LEU A 127 -18.63 -5.86 -27.23
N SER A 128 -18.50 -7.12 -26.79
CA SER A 128 -18.81 -8.32 -27.57
C SER A 128 -20.29 -8.39 -27.99
N GLY A 129 -21.21 -7.80 -27.22
CA GLY A 129 -22.62 -7.65 -27.65
C GLY A 129 -22.79 -6.71 -28.85
N ASN A 130 -21.79 -5.87 -29.14
CA ASN A 130 -21.71 -4.92 -30.25
C ASN A 130 -20.56 -5.28 -31.21
N GLY A 131 -20.17 -6.56 -31.35
CA GLY A 131 -19.01 -6.99 -32.14
C GLY A 131 -18.97 -6.47 -33.60
N GLU A 132 -20.14 -6.20 -34.19
CA GLU A 132 -20.26 -5.58 -35.53
C GLU A 132 -19.82 -4.11 -35.55
N LEU A 133 -20.05 -3.36 -34.47
CA LEU A 133 -19.62 -1.96 -34.31
C LEU A 133 -18.10 -1.87 -34.07
N PHE A 134 -17.53 -2.78 -33.28
CA PHE A 134 -16.08 -2.81 -33.02
C PHE A 134 -15.28 -3.25 -34.24
N SER A 135 -15.75 -4.26 -34.98
CA SER A 135 -15.13 -4.66 -36.24
C SER A 135 -15.17 -3.54 -37.30
N SER A 136 -16.23 -2.71 -37.32
CA SER A 136 -16.32 -1.54 -38.20
C SER A 136 -15.38 -0.39 -37.82
N LEU A 137 -15.02 -0.27 -36.54
CA LEU A 137 -14.11 0.76 -36.02
C LEU A 137 -12.63 0.44 -36.29
N PHE A 138 -12.24 -0.83 -36.27
CA PHE A 138 -10.84 -1.23 -36.44
C PHE A 138 -10.49 -1.76 -37.84
N LEU A 139 -11.48 -2.11 -38.66
CA LEU A 139 -11.29 -2.42 -40.07
C LEU A 139 -12.12 -1.45 -40.94
N PRO A 140 -11.50 -0.35 -41.43
CA PRO A 140 -12.10 0.48 -42.46
C PRO A 140 -12.52 -0.41 -43.65
N GLY A 141 -13.83 -0.51 -43.89
CA GLY A 141 -14.39 -1.25 -45.02
C GLY A 141 -14.97 -2.65 -44.73
N TYR A 142 -14.83 -3.23 -43.52
CA TYR A 142 -15.43 -4.55 -43.22
C TYR A 142 -16.97 -4.51 -43.30
N TYR A 143 -17.59 -3.46 -42.76
CA TYR A 143 -19.04 -3.27 -42.83
C TYR A 143 -19.54 -3.04 -44.26
N GLN A 144 -18.86 -2.21 -45.05
CA GLN A 144 -19.25 -1.92 -46.45
C GLN A 144 -19.10 -3.14 -47.38
N TYR A 145 -18.20 -4.08 -47.05
CA TYR A 145 -18.08 -5.35 -47.76
C TYR A 145 -19.35 -6.21 -47.59
N HIS A 146 -19.88 -6.30 -46.37
CA HIS A 146 -21.12 -7.04 -46.07
C HIS A 146 -22.39 -6.34 -46.58
N VAL A 147 -22.38 -5.02 -46.75
CA VAL A 147 -23.51 -4.23 -47.33
C VAL A 147 -23.49 -4.21 -48.87
N GLY A 148 -22.55 -4.92 -49.53
CA GLY A 148 -22.51 -5.08 -50.99
C GLY A 148 -21.94 -3.89 -51.76
N GLN A 149 -21.48 -2.84 -51.09
CA GLN A 149 -20.87 -1.66 -51.72
C GLN A 149 -19.36 -1.85 -51.96
N LYS A 150 -19.01 -2.87 -52.76
CA LYS A 150 -17.62 -3.34 -52.99
C LYS A 150 -16.67 -2.23 -53.45
N ARG A 151 -17.13 -1.27 -54.26
CA ARG A 151 -16.26 -0.17 -54.75
C ARG A 151 -15.76 0.75 -53.64
N LYS A 152 -16.58 1.03 -52.62
CA LYS A 152 -16.19 1.90 -51.50
C LYS A 152 -15.21 1.19 -50.56
N SER A 153 -15.41 -0.11 -50.31
CA SER A 153 -14.52 -0.87 -49.43
C SER A 153 -13.09 -0.95 -49.98
N TYR A 154 -12.91 -1.13 -51.29
CA TYR A 154 -11.56 -1.17 -51.89
C TYR A 154 -10.84 0.18 -51.80
N VAL A 155 -11.56 1.30 -51.94
CA VAL A 155 -10.97 2.64 -51.83
C VAL A 155 -10.54 2.93 -50.40
N MET A 156 -11.38 2.63 -49.40
CA MET A 156 -11.04 2.83 -47.99
C MET A 156 -9.91 1.89 -47.53
N ALA A 157 -9.95 0.62 -47.92
CA ALA A 157 -8.86 -0.32 -47.61
C ALA A 157 -7.53 0.10 -48.28
N GLY A 158 -7.60 0.63 -49.50
CA GLY A 158 -6.44 1.19 -50.20
C GLY A 158 -5.85 2.41 -49.50
N LEU A 159 -6.69 3.33 -49.03
CA LEU A 159 -6.25 4.51 -48.27
C LEU A 159 -5.65 4.15 -46.92
N ALA A 160 -6.31 3.27 -46.16
CA ALA A 160 -5.81 2.81 -44.86
C ALA A 160 -4.48 2.04 -45.00
N GLY A 161 -4.40 1.14 -46.00
CA GLY A 161 -3.18 0.40 -46.30
C GLY A 161 -2.04 1.31 -46.77
N GLY A 162 -2.34 2.30 -47.62
CA GLY A 162 -1.39 3.30 -48.08
C GLY A 162 -0.86 4.19 -46.94
N ALA A 163 -1.74 4.62 -46.03
CA ALA A 163 -1.36 5.42 -44.87
C ALA A 163 -0.47 4.64 -43.90
N LEU A 164 -0.76 3.35 -43.65
CA LEU A 164 0.08 2.48 -42.84
C LEU A 164 1.45 2.22 -43.49
N ALA A 165 1.48 1.99 -44.80
CA ALA A 165 2.73 1.83 -45.53
C ALA A 165 3.57 3.12 -45.48
N TRP A 166 2.95 4.28 -45.66
CA TRP A 166 3.61 5.58 -45.53
C TRP A 166 4.17 5.81 -44.13
N PHE A 167 3.38 5.50 -43.10
CA PHE A 167 3.80 5.62 -41.71
C PHE A 167 4.98 4.70 -41.36
N THR A 168 4.95 3.44 -41.80
CA THR A 168 6.04 2.50 -41.52
C THR A 168 7.33 2.89 -42.26
N ILE A 169 7.23 3.31 -43.52
CA ILE A 169 8.38 3.80 -44.30
C ILE A 169 8.95 5.09 -43.68
N GLY A 170 8.10 6.05 -43.31
CA GLY A 170 8.51 7.31 -42.67
C GLY A 170 9.19 7.09 -41.31
N CYS A 171 8.66 6.19 -40.48
CA CYS A 171 9.27 5.84 -39.19
C CYS A 171 10.65 5.21 -39.36
N ILE A 172 10.85 4.35 -40.37
CA ILE A 172 12.15 3.73 -40.67
C ILE A 172 13.15 4.75 -41.21
N ALA A 173 12.70 5.63 -42.13
CA ALA A 173 13.56 6.62 -42.77
C ALA A 173 14.03 7.72 -41.79
N ASN A 174 13.12 8.25 -40.97
CA ASN A 174 13.41 9.40 -40.10
C ASN A 174 13.77 9.02 -38.66
N LYS A 175 13.72 7.72 -38.29
CA LYS A 175 13.92 7.19 -36.92
C LYS A 175 13.11 7.94 -35.85
N ARG A 176 11.99 8.55 -36.24
CA ARG A 176 11.09 9.33 -35.40
C ARG A 176 9.67 8.94 -35.75
N VAL A 177 8.80 8.96 -34.74
CA VAL A 177 7.38 8.62 -34.92
C VAL A 177 6.69 9.83 -35.56
N GLU A 178 6.47 9.78 -36.87
CA GLU A 178 5.68 10.78 -37.57
C GLU A 178 4.20 10.47 -37.43
N VAL A 179 3.55 11.08 -36.45
CA VAL A 179 2.11 10.89 -36.15
C VAL A 179 1.21 11.60 -37.17
N ALA A 180 1.75 12.55 -37.93
CA ALA A 180 1.02 13.39 -38.88
C ALA A 180 0.17 12.61 -39.90
N PRO A 181 0.68 11.59 -40.62
CA PRO A 181 -0.13 10.83 -41.59
C PRO A 181 -1.26 10.02 -40.94
N ILE A 182 -1.05 9.50 -39.73
CA ILE A 182 -2.09 8.78 -38.98
C ILE A 182 -3.20 9.75 -38.57
N ALA A 183 -2.84 10.88 -37.96
CA ALA A 183 -3.80 11.84 -37.45
C ALA A 183 -4.62 12.53 -38.56
N LEU A 184 -4.01 12.85 -39.70
CA LEU A 184 -4.70 13.57 -40.79
C LEU A 184 -5.51 12.67 -41.72
N VAL A 185 -5.15 11.40 -41.87
CA VAL A 185 -5.82 10.51 -42.83
C VAL A 185 -6.77 9.54 -42.13
N ILE A 186 -6.35 8.93 -41.03
CA ILE A 186 -7.14 7.88 -40.37
C ILE A 186 -8.27 8.51 -39.55
N VAL A 187 -8.04 9.62 -38.85
CA VAL A 187 -9.09 10.23 -37.99
C VAL A 187 -10.28 10.74 -38.81
N PRO A 188 -10.11 11.46 -39.94
CA PRO A 188 -11.25 11.86 -40.76
C PRO A 188 -11.96 10.69 -41.43
N ASP A 189 -11.23 9.65 -41.85
CA ASP A 189 -11.82 8.44 -42.45
C ASP A 189 -12.70 7.68 -41.44
N MET A 190 -12.25 7.58 -40.18
CA MET A 190 -13.04 6.99 -39.09
C MET A 190 -14.29 7.82 -38.76
N ILE A 191 -14.18 9.15 -38.71
CA ILE A 191 -15.33 10.05 -38.48
C ILE A 191 -16.35 9.93 -39.61
N TRP A 192 -15.89 9.89 -40.86
CA TRP A 192 -16.76 9.76 -42.03
C TRP A 192 -17.50 8.41 -42.07
N SER A 193 -16.79 7.32 -41.78
CA SER A 193 -17.37 5.97 -41.68
C SER A 193 -18.45 5.89 -40.59
N PHE A 194 -18.23 6.54 -39.44
CA PHE A 194 -19.22 6.58 -38.35
C PHE A 194 -20.48 7.37 -38.72
N ILE A 195 -20.34 8.47 -39.47
CA ILE A 195 -21.47 9.26 -39.96
C ILE A 195 -22.29 8.45 -40.98
N ASP A 196 -21.63 7.76 -41.92
CA ASP A 196 -22.30 6.94 -42.95
C ASP A 196 -23.10 5.79 -42.30
N TYR A 197 -22.55 5.14 -41.27
CA TYR A 197 -23.25 4.11 -40.49
C TYR A 197 -24.51 4.65 -39.80
N LYS A 198 -24.43 5.85 -39.19
CA LYS A 198 -25.58 6.48 -38.52
C LYS A 198 -26.71 6.79 -39.51
N ILE A 199 -26.38 7.21 -40.73
CA ILE A 199 -27.35 7.54 -41.77
C ILE A 199 -28.04 6.27 -42.29
N ASP A 200 -27.28 5.20 -42.59
CA ASP A 200 -27.85 3.93 -43.09
C ASP A 200 -28.77 3.26 -42.06
N LYS A 201 -28.39 3.29 -40.77
CA LYS A 201 -29.23 2.76 -39.68
C LYS A 201 -30.54 3.53 -39.52
N LYS A 202 -30.54 4.85 -39.75
CA LYS A 202 -31.75 5.68 -39.69
C LYS A 202 -32.72 5.33 -40.84
N ASN A 203 -32.20 5.09 -42.04
CA ASN A 203 -33.01 4.76 -43.22
C ASN A 203 -33.63 3.35 -43.16
N LYS A 204 -33.03 2.40 -42.44
CA LYS A 204 -33.59 1.04 -42.27
C LYS A 204 -34.70 0.95 -41.20
N ASN A 205 -34.84 1.97 -40.36
CA ASN A 205 -35.85 2.04 -39.30
C ASN A 205 -37.08 2.89 -39.69
N GLN A 206 -37.12 3.42 -40.92
CA GLN A 206 -38.30 4.05 -41.54
C GLN A 206 -38.90 3.10 -42.57
#